data_AF-A0A2T0B171-F1
#
_entry.id   AF-A0A2T0B171-F1
#
_cell.length_a   1.000
_cell.length_b   1.000
_cell.length_c   1.000
_cell.angle_alpha   90.00
_cell.angle_beta   90.00
_cell.angle_gamma   90.00
#
_symmetry.space_group_name_H-M   'P 1'
#
loop_
_entity.id
_entity.type
_entity.pdbx_description
1 polymer ?
#
loop_
_entity_poly.entity_id
_entity_poly.type
_entity_poly.pdbx_seq_one_letter_code
_entity_poly.pdbx_strand_id
1 'polypeptide(L)' 'MEKLLEKLLEKLRDKLNKMLESDKYTTDEILEISQQLDKLIVSYYKSHKESDYKQN' A
#
# COMPACT_ATOMS: atom_id res chain seq x y z
N MET A 1 1.33 -14.75 -6.07
CA MET A 1 1.91 -13.60 -5.34
C MET A 1 0.99 -12.38 -5.34
N GLU A 2 0.28 -12.08 -6.43
CA GLU A 2 -0.66 -10.93 -6.53
C GLU A 2 -1.68 -10.85 -5.39
N LYS A 3 -2.41 -11.94 -5.09
CA LYS A 3 -3.42 -11.95 -4.00
C LYS A 3 -2.90 -11.61 -2.60
N LEU A 4 -1.59 -11.76 -2.33
CA LEU A 4 -1.01 -11.40 -1.03
C LEU A 4 -0.69 -9.90 -0.97
N LEU A 5 -0.20 -9.33 -2.07
CA LEU A 5 0.06 -7.90 -2.20
C LEU A 5 -1.23 -7.08 -2.12
N GLU A 6 -2.30 -7.53 -2.77
CA GLU A 6 -3.62 -6.87 -2.69
C GLU A 6 -4.15 -6.84 -1.27
N LYS A 7 -4.09 -7.97 -0.54
CA LYS A 7 -4.51 -8.02 0.86
C LYS A 7 -3.67 -7.11 1.77
N LEU A 8 -2.37 -7.00 1.49
CA LEU A 8 -1.48 -6.10 2.23
C LEU A 8 -1.80 -4.63 1.94
N LEU A 9 -2.12 -4.29 0.68
CA LEU A 9 -2.58 -2.96 0.27
C LEU A 9 -3.87 -2.58 0.99
N GLU A 10 -4.89 -3.45 0.95
CA GLU A 10 -6.16 -3.22 1.64
C GLU A 10 -5.96 -3.02 3.14
N LYS A 11 -5.15 -3.89 3.78
CA LYS A 11 -4.88 -3.80 5.21
C LYS A 11 -4.17 -2.50 5.60
N LEU A 12 -3.19 -2.06 4.81
CA LEU A 12 -2.48 -0.80 5.06
C LEU A 12 -3.38 0.41 4.83
N ARG A 13 -4.23 0.37 3.79
CA ARG A 13 -5.23 1.41 3.51
C ARG A 13 -6.22 1.55 4.68
N ASP A 14 -6.78 0.44 5.13
CA ASP A 14 -7.72 0.45 6.26
C ASP A 14 -7.07 0.91 7.56
N LYS A 15 -5.80 0.54 7.77
CA LYS A 15 -5.02 1.03 8.92
C LYS A 15 -4.83 2.54 8.85
N LEU A 16 -4.43 3.07 7.68
CA LEU A 16 -4.24 4.51 7.50
C LEU A 16 -5.53 5.29 7.73
N ASN A 17 -6.66 4.80 7.18
CA ASN A 17 -7.97 5.42 7.38
C ASN A 17 -8.36 5.46 8.86
N LYS A 18 -8.18 4.36 9.59
CA LYS A 18 -8.44 4.31 11.05
C LYS A 18 -7.53 5.25 11.83
N MET A 19 -6.29 5.44 11.38
CA MET A 19 -5.37 6.38 12.03
C MET A 19 -5.77 7.83 11.76
N LEU A 20 -6.26 8.15 10.55
CA LEU A 20 -6.77 9.48 10.21
C LEU A 20 -8.08 9.83 10.93
N GLU A 21 -8.95 8.84 11.17
CA GLU A 21 -10.19 9.01 11.93
C GLU A 21 -9.96 9.06 13.46
N SER A 22 -8.75 8.78 13.92
CA SER A 22 -8.42 8.72 15.34
C SER A 22 -7.46 9.81 15.75
N ASP A 23 -7.83 10.61 16.76
CA ASP A 23 -6.94 11.61 17.37
C ASP A 23 -5.81 11.02 18.25
N LYS A 24 -5.53 9.72 18.10
CA LYS A 24 -4.56 8.97 18.93
C LYS A 24 -3.18 8.88 18.31
N TYR A 25 -3.05 9.24 17.04
CA TYR A 25 -1.82 9.11 16.28
C TYR A 25 -1.27 10.48 15.92
N THR A 26 0.04 10.60 16.00
CA THR A 26 0.74 11.80 15.56
C THR A 26 0.78 11.87 14.04
N THR A 27 0.98 13.08 13.52
CA THR A 27 1.17 13.29 12.08
C THR A 27 2.34 12.47 11.53
N ASP A 28 3.41 12.29 12.31
CA ASP A 28 4.58 11.52 11.91
C ASP A 28 4.26 10.02 11.78
N GLU A 29 3.48 9.44 12.70
CA GLU A 29 3.04 8.05 12.61
C GLU A 29 2.11 7.81 11.40
N ILE A 30 1.22 8.77 11.12
CA ILE A 30 0.33 8.72 9.96
C ILE A 30 1.15 8.81 8.67
N LEU A 31 2.14 9.71 8.63
CA LEU A 31 3.04 9.90 7.50
C LEU A 31 3.84 8.62 7.21
N GLU A 32 4.36 7.96 8.24
CA GLU A 32 5.12 6.72 8.07
C GLU A 32 4.27 5.62 7.40
N ILE A 33 3.03 5.44 7.86
CA ILE A 33 2.12 4.45 7.28
C ILE A 33 1.70 4.81 5.85
N SER A 34 1.50 6.11 5.57
CA SER A 34 1.23 6.58 4.20
C SER A 34 2.39 6.27 3.26
N GLN A 35 3.64 6.50 3.68
CA GLN A 35 4.82 6.19 2.88
C GLN A 35 5.00 4.68 2.66
N GLN A 36 4.67 3.86 3.66
CA GLN A 36 4.69 2.40 3.51
C GLN A 36 3.65 1.93 2.49
N LEU A 37 2.46 2.52 2.49
CA LEU A 37 1.41 2.22 1.51
C LEU A 37 1.87 2.59 0.09
N ASP A 38 2.44 3.78 -0.11
CA ASP A 38 2.96 4.23 -1.43
C ASP A 38 4.04 3.29 -1.99
N LYS A 39 4.99 2.87 -1.15
CA LYS A 39 6.02 1.89 -1.55
C LYS A 39 5.40 0.56 -1.98
N LEU A 40 4.34 0.13 -1.28
CA LEU A 40 3.64 -1.10 -1.60
C LEU A 40 2.87 -0.98 -2.93
N ILE A 41 2.24 0.16 -3.19
CA ILE A 41 1.55 0.48 -4.45
C ILE A 41 2.54 0.44 -5.62
N VAL A 42 3.68 1.12 -5.49
CA VAL A 42 4.74 1.09 -6.52
C VAL A 42 5.22 -0.33 -6.79
N SER A 43 5.39 -1.14 -5.74
CA SER A 43 5.82 -2.54 -5.87
C SER A 43 4.77 -3.39 -6.59
N TYR A 44 3.49 -3.22 -6.24
CA TYR A 44 2.38 -3.88 -6.90
C TYR A 44 2.35 -3.58 -8.41
N TYR A 45 2.40 -2.30 -8.80
CA TYR A 45 2.40 -1.93 -10.21
C TYR A 45 3.65 -2.36 -10.98
N LYS A 46 4.82 -2.40 -10.34
CA LYS A 46 6.03 -2.95 -10.96
C LYS A 46 5.87 -4.43 -11.26
N SER A 47 5.37 -5.21 -10.30
CA SER A 47 5.13 -6.65 -10.50
C SER A 47 4.02 -6.94 -11.54
N HIS A 48 3.06 -6.04 -11.72
CA HIS A 48 2.02 -6.17 -12.76
C HIS A 48 2.49 -5.67 -14.14
N LYS A 49 3.41 -4.70 -14.21
CA LYS A 49 4.00 -4.30 -15.51
C LYS A 49 4.87 -5.41 -16.10
N GLU A 50 5.57 -6.20 -15.29
CA GLU A 50 6.40 -7.30 -15.80
C GLU A 50 5.59 -8.47 -16.40
N SER A 51 4.29 -8.59 -16.13
CA SER A 51 3.42 -9.58 -16.78
C SER A 51 2.89 -9.11 -18.14
N ASP A 52 2.79 -7.80 -18.39
CA ASP A 52 2.30 -7.24 -19.66
C ASP A 52 3.38 -7.18 -20.76
N TYR A 53 4.67 -7.29 -20.43
CA TYR A 53 5.78 -7.26 -21.41
C TYR A 53 6.20 -8.64 -21.96
N LYS A 54 5.49 -9.73 -21.63
CA LYS A 54 5.78 -11.08 -22.18
C LYS A 54 4.87 -11.52 -23.33
N GLN A 55 4.18 -10.59 -24.00
CA GLN A 55 3.32 -10.88 -25.16
C GLN A 55 3.72 -10.18 -26.47
N ASN A 56 5.00 -9.84 -26.67
CA ASN A 56 5.53 -9.50 -27.99
C ASN A 56 6.75 -10.34 -28.34
#